data_AF-A0A1Q6PTE6-F1
#
_entry.id   AF-A0A1Q6PTE6-F1
#
_cell.length_a   1.000
_cell.length_b   1.000
_cell.length_c   1.000
_cell.angle_alpha   90.00
_cell.angle_beta   90.00
_cell.angle_gamma   90.00
#
_symmetry.space_group_name_H-M   'P 1'
#
loop_
_entity.id
_entity.type
_entity.pdbx_description
1 polymer ?
#
loop_
_entity_poly.entity_id
_entity_poly.type
_entity_poly.pdbx_seq_one_letter_code
_entity_poly.pdbx_strand_id
1 'polypeptide(L)'
;MSAPMILAESEVERIIRLSRNAEFARAYLEKGIRVPTFPEILAEYSGITDASALREKLCTRLQGMIGEPNAASIRRKVSVWFTGKTAPENRGQLVRIVFALDMSDEQAQNFLACAGGGCLHQRNPIELAYLYALRSRLGYNEACHLIERIRHIAIGGQGKTEVLENEFTKIRGEDEFVDFIRQQRMNLGELHNTAYEYFQEYMEVLTKPPDSFPHLPERAYSVREIVQMYLKPPAGSSSVLGKTLRAHWPDEKTLSQIANRRQDVPRKVLILLFLITDGAENSLYVNDAAVSDDARVLFDDRYRRVNQMLDDCGYSQLDPRNVFDWLMLYCMYDHGELNGNERLQAVLRETEENDALGGDAT
;
A
#
# COMPACT_ATOMS: atom_id res chain seq x y z
N MET A 1 -4.58 -3.64 -16.13
CA MET A 1 -3.16 -4.03 -16.04
C MET A 1 -2.32 -2.86 -16.53
N SER A 2 -1.67 -2.16 -15.61
CA SER A 2 -0.65 -1.14 -15.94
C SER A 2 0.64 -1.86 -16.32
N ALA A 3 1.36 -1.38 -17.33
CA ALA A 3 2.68 -1.93 -17.65
C ALA A 3 3.59 -1.82 -16.42
N PRO A 4 4.46 -2.82 -16.12
CA PRO A 4 5.39 -2.72 -15.00
C PRO A 4 6.23 -1.47 -15.19
N MET A 5 6.07 -0.50 -14.29
CA MET A 5 6.82 0.73 -14.37
C MET A 5 8.26 0.40 -14.00
N ILE A 6 9.16 0.45 -14.98
CA ILE A 6 10.59 0.28 -14.70
C ILE A 6 11.03 1.46 -13.85
N LEU A 7 11.64 1.19 -12.69
CA LEU A 7 12.19 2.23 -11.84
C LEU A 7 13.19 3.06 -12.66
N ALA A 8 13.05 4.39 -12.64
CA ALA A 8 13.91 5.26 -13.43
C ALA A 8 15.39 5.01 -13.08
N GLU A 9 16.27 4.93 -14.09
CA GLU A 9 17.69 4.61 -13.89
C GLU A 9 18.36 5.55 -12.89
N SER A 10 18.00 6.83 -12.90
CA SER A 10 18.49 7.82 -11.94
C SER A 10 18.10 7.52 -10.48
N GLU A 11 16.96 6.86 -10.25
CA GLU A 11 16.56 6.42 -8.91
C GLU A 11 17.31 5.15 -8.52
N VAL A 12 17.56 4.24 -9.46
CA VAL A 12 18.39 3.05 -9.22
C VAL A 12 19.82 3.47 -8.87
N GLU A 13 20.44 4.34 -9.65
CA GLU A 13 21.77 4.90 -9.37
C GLU A 13 21.82 5.59 -7.99
N ARG A 14 20.74 6.28 -7.61
CA ARG A 14 20.64 6.91 -6.29
C ARG A 14 20.60 5.87 -5.17
N ILE A 15 19.78 4.81 -5.31
CA ILE A 15 19.72 3.70 -4.36
C ILE A 15 21.11 3.05 -4.24
N ILE A 16 21.77 2.75 -5.35
CA ILE A 16 23.12 2.16 -5.39
C ILE A 16 24.14 3.06 -4.70
N ARG A 17 24.08 4.36 -4.92
CA ARG A 17 25.00 5.31 -4.28
C ARG A 17 24.80 5.37 -2.77
N LEU A 18 23.54 5.38 -2.32
CA LEU A 18 23.20 5.49 -0.91
C LEU A 18 23.29 4.14 -0.18
N SER A 19 23.29 3.01 -0.90
CA SER A 19 23.31 1.67 -0.33
C SER A 19 24.59 1.36 0.45
N ARG A 20 25.66 2.13 0.22
CA ARG A 20 26.98 2.00 0.84
C ARG A 20 27.06 2.47 2.29
N ASN A 21 26.10 3.26 2.77
CA ASN A 21 26.11 3.78 4.16
C ASN A 21 24.67 4.06 4.65
N ALA A 22 24.30 3.46 5.79
CA ALA A 22 23.01 3.66 6.43
C ALA A 22 22.75 5.12 6.86
N GLU A 23 23.80 5.86 7.24
CA GLU A 23 23.71 7.28 7.60
C GLU A 23 23.26 8.13 6.40
N PHE A 24 23.81 7.88 5.21
CA PHE A 24 23.41 8.59 3.99
C PHE A 24 21.97 8.26 3.58
N ALA A 25 21.56 7.00 3.76
CA ALA A 25 20.19 6.58 3.53
C ALA A 25 19.22 7.29 4.48
N ARG A 26 19.54 7.36 5.78
CA ARG A 26 18.77 8.12 6.77
C ARG A 26 18.67 9.59 6.38
N ALA A 27 19.80 10.25 6.07
CA ALA A 27 19.81 11.66 5.70
C ALA A 27 18.92 11.94 4.46
N TYR A 28 18.93 11.02 3.49
CA TYR A 28 18.05 11.10 2.33
C TYR A 28 16.57 10.90 2.70
N LEU A 29 16.25 9.93 3.55
CA LEU A 29 14.88 9.73 4.07
C LEU A 29 14.34 10.96 4.82
N GLU A 30 15.21 11.69 5.55
CA GLU A 30 14.79 12.86 6.34
C GLU A 30 14.65 14.15 5.53
N LYS A 31 15.54 14.38 4.57
CA LYS A 31 15.66 15.68 3.88
C LYS A 31 15.73 15.59 2.36
N GLY A 32 16.04 14.42 1.81
CA GLY A 32 16.26 14.21 0.39
C GLY A 32 15.03 13.76 -0.39
N ILE A 33 14.08 13.07 0.25
CA ILE A 33 12.83 12.67 -0.39
C ILE A 33 11.87 13.86 -0.48
N ARG A 34 11.53 14.25 -1.71
CA ARG A 34 10.41 15.14 -1.97
C ARG A 34 9.12 14.33 -2.00
N VAL A 35 8.41 14.31 -0.87
CA VAL A 35 7.05 13.75 -0.80
C VAL A 35 6.07 14.71 -1.46
N PRO A 36 5.29 14.30 -2.48
CA PRO A 36 4.31 15.17 -3.10
C PRO A 36 3.22 15.55 -2.08
N THR A 37 2.89 16.83 -2.04
CA THR A 37 1.78 17.35 -1.25
C THR A 37 0.45 16.90 -1.84
N PHE A 38 -0.60 16.86 -1.02
CA PHE A 38 -1.93 16.46 -1.48
C PHE A 38 -2.44 17.27 -2.71
N PRO A 39 -2.23 18.59 -2.81
CA PRO A 39 -2.58 19.35 -4.01
C PRO A 39 -1.78 18.95 -5.26
N GLU A 40 -0.51 18.58 -5.12
CA GLU A 40 0.31 18.08 -6.25
C GLU A 40 -0.25 16.75 -6.75
N ILE A 41 -0.58 15.82 -5.85
CA ILE A 41 -1.22 14.54 -6.17
C ILE A 41 -2.57 14.78 -6.89
N LEU A 42 -3.39 15.72 -6.39
CA LEU A 42 -4.65 16.05 -7.06
C LEU A 42 -4.43 16.61 -8.46
N ALA A 43 -3.47 17.53 -8.64
CA ALA A 43 -3.19 18.13 -9.95
C ALA A 43 -2.72 17.07 -10.96
N GLU A 44 -1.83 16.17 -10.52
CA GLU A 44 -1.30 15.06 -11.32
C GLU A 44 -2.43 14.17 -11.86
N TYR A 45 -3.34 13.71 -11.00
CA TYR A 45 -4.36 12.73 -11.40
C TYR A 45 -5.68 13.31 -11.87
N SER A 46 -6.01 14.55 -11.54
CA SER A 46 -7.23 15.21 -12.05
C SER A 46 -7.08 15.76 -13.46
N GLY A 47 -5.85 15.95 -13.94
CA GLY A 47 -5.56 16.67 -15.19
C GLY A 47 -5.79 18.19 -15.10
N ILE A 48 -6.05 18.72 -13.91
CA ILE A 48 -6.25 20.17 -13.67
C ILE A 48 -5.00 20.71 -12.98
N THR A 49 -4.16 21.41 -13.74
CA THR A 49 -2.90 21.97 -13.22
C THR A 49 -3.09 23.31 -12.49
N ASP A 50 -4.17 24.04 -12.79
CA ASP A 50 -4.47 25.30 -12.08
C ASP A 50 -5.08 25.02 -10.70
N ALA A 51 -4.34 25.40 -9.67
CA ALA A 51 -4.76 25.22 -8.28
C ALA A 51 -6.04 26.00 -7.95
N SER A 52 -6.28 27.16 -8.57
CA SER A 52 -7.50 27.93 -8.32
C SER A 52 -8.73 27.22 -8.87
N ALA A 53 -8.67 26.79 -10.13
CA ALA A 53 -9.73 25.99 -10.77
C ALA A 53 -9.99 24.69 -10.01
N LEU A 54 -8.95 23.99 -9.55
CA LEU A 54 -9.10 22.75 -8.79
C LEU A 54 -9.81 22.99 -7.44
N ARG A 55 -9.44 24.06 -6.72
CA ARG A 55 -10.13 24.46 -5.47
C ARG A 55 -11.59 24.80 -5.71
N GLU A 56 -11.88 25.58 -6.76
CA GLU A 56 -13.24 25.97 -7.10
C GLU A 56 -14.08 24.76 -7.47
N LYS A 57 -13.55 23.87 -8.33
CA LYS A 57 -14.23 22.63 -8.73
C LYS A 57 -14.56 21.77 -7.51
N LEU A 58 -13.60 21.53 -6.62
CA LEU A 58 -13.85 20.78 -5.37
C LEU A 58 -14.89 21.45 -4.48
N CYS A 59 -14.77 22.77 -4.25
CA CYS A 59 -15.69 23.49 -3.39
C CYS A 59 -17.13 23.45 -3.92
N THR A 60 -17.30 23.44 -5.23
CA THR A 60 -18.61 23.38 -5.89
C THR A 60 -19.15 21.96 -5.92
N ARG A 61 -18.36 20.99 -6.40
CA ARG A 61 -18.82 19.62 -6.69
C ARG A 61 -19.03 18.77 -5.45
N LEU A 62 -18.34 19.05 -4.35
CA LEU A 62 -18.61 18.38 -3.07
C LEU A 62 -19.93 18.81 -2.43
N GLN A 63 -20.51 19.95 -2.83
CA GLN A 63 -21.78 20.40 -2.25
C GLN A 63 -22.92 19.47 -2.65
N GLY A 64 -23.71 19.04 -1.66
CA GLY A 64 -24.85 18.15 -1.89
C GLY A 64 -24.49 16.66 -2.04
N MET A 65 -23.19 16.30 -1.96
CA MET A 65 -22.81 14.89 -1.85
C MET A 65 -23.19 14.32 -0.49
N ILE A 66 -23.68 13.08 -0.46
CA ILE A 66 -24.08 12.38 0.77
C ILE A 66 -22.87 12.28 1.73
N GLY A 67 -23.06 12.76 2.96
CA GLY A 67 -22.02 12.76 3.99
C GLY A 67 -21.04 13.95 3.92
N GLU A 68 -21.26 14.92 3.03
CA GLU A 68 -20.56 16.20 3.06
C GLU A 68 -21.30 17.24 3.93
N PRO A 69 -20.55 18.14 4.61
CA PRO A 69 -21.15 19.18 5.43
C PRO A 69 -21.64 20.34 4.56
N ASN A 70 -22.07 21.44 5.19
CA ASN A 70 -22.46 22.65 4.48
C ASN A 70 -21.29 23.28 3.69
N ALA A 71 -21.63 24.17 2.75
CA ALA A 71 -20.68 24.80 1.84
C ALA A 71 -19.56 25.60 2.54
N ALA A 72 -19.81 26.20 3.70
CA ALA A 72 -18.79 26.93 4.44
C ALA A 72 -17.71 25.98 5.01
N SER A 73 -18.14 24.85 5.58
CA SER A 73 -17.23 23.80 6.06
C SER A 73 -16.44 23.17 4.91
N ILE A 74 -17.08 22.94 3.75
CA ILE A 74 -16.40 22.45 2.53
C ILE A 74 -15.30 23.43 2.10
N ARG A 75 -15.58 24.73 1.98
CA ARG A 75 -14.57 25.72 1.60
C ARG A 75 -13.40 25.76 2.56
N ARG A 76 -13.67 25.67 3.87
CA ARG A 76 -12.62 25.64 4.90
C ARG A 76 -11.73 24.40 4.76
N LYS A 77 -12.31 23.20 4.69
CA LYS A 77 -11.52 21.96 4.58
C LYS A 77 -10.68 21.94 3.29
N VAL A 78 -11.26 22.34 2.15
CA VAL A 78 -10.54 22.40 0.87
C VAL A 78 -9.41 23.42 0.96
N SER A 79 -9.65 24.60 1.53
CA SER A 79 -8.57 25.59 1.71
C SER A 79 -7.43 25.06 2.57
N VAL A 80 -7.73 24.26 3.60
CA VAL A 80 -6.74 23.66 4.50
C VAL A 80 -5.93 22.57 3.79
N TRP A 81 -6.56 21.73 2.97
CA TRP A 81 -5.86 20.77 2.10
C TRP A 81 -4.86 21.45 1.16
N PHE A 82 -5.22 22.60 0.60
CA PHE A 82 -4.36 23.38 -0.30
C PHE A 82 -3.21 24.11 0.38
N THR A 83 -3.09 24.02 1.72
CA THR A 83 -1.86 24.44 2.41
C THR A 83 -0.73 23.42 2.29
N GLY A 84 -1.01 22.20 1.81
CA GLY A 84 -0.07 21.09 1.75
C GLY A 84 0.24 20.43 3.10
N LYS A 85 -0.29 20.97 4.21
CA LYS A 85 -0.03 20.47 5.57
C LYS A 85 -0.96 19.34 6.01
N THR A 86 -2.06 19.14 5.29
CA THR A 86 -3.11 18.16 5.62
C THR A 86 -3.62 17.51 4.35
N ALA A 87 -4.16 16.31 4.50
CA ALA A 87 -4.82 15.56 3.45
C ALA A 87 -6.15 15.00 4.01
N PRO A 88 -7.06 14.51 3.16
CA PRO A 88 -8.24 13.78 3.61
C PRO A 88 -7.86 12.61 4.53
N GLU A 89 -8.60 12.46 5.63
CA GLU A 89 -8.23 11.53 6.71
C GLU A 89 -8.81 10.13 6.52
N ASN A 90 -9.84 9.98 5.68
CA ASN A 90 -10.50 8.69 5.47
C ASN A 90 -10.81 8.43 4.00
N ARG A 91 -10.96 7.13 3.71
CA ARG A 91 -11.22 6.60 2.37
C ARG A 91 -12.48 7.19 1.72
N GLY A 92 -13.55 7.39 2.49
CA GLY A 92 -14.79 7.98 1.98
C GLY A 92 -14.61 9.39 1.44
N GLN A 93 -13.78 10.22 2.08
CA GLN A 93 -13.45 11.56 1.58
C GLN A 93 -12.66 11.49 0.27
N LEU A 94 -11.69 10.58 0.16
CA LEU A 94 -10.92 10.39 -1.07
C LEU A 94 -11.83 9.95 -2.23
N VAL A 95 -12.75 9.01 -1.99
CA VAL A 95 -13.71 8.57 -3.01
C VAL A 95 -14.60 9.72 -3.47
N ARG A 96 -15.13 10.55 -2.56
CA ARG A 96 -15.93 11.73 -2.96
C ARG A 96 -15.14 12.70 -3.84
N ILE A 97 -13.85 12.86 -3.57
CA ILE A 97 -12.96 13.71 -4.38
C ILE A 97 -12.81 13.16 -5.80
N VAL A 98 -12.67 11.83 -5.95
CA VAL A 98 -12.66 11.16 -7.26
C VAL A 98 -13.90 11.56 -8.08
N PHE A 99 -15.09 11.41 -7.50
CA PHE A 99 -16.35 11.80 -8.16
C PHE A 99 -16.47 13.30 -8.38
N ALA A 100 -16.04 14.12 -7.42
CA ALA A 100 -16.12 15.58 -7.52
C ALA A 100 -15.26 16.13 -8.66
N LEU A 101 -14.16 15.45 -8.98
CA LEU A 101 -13.23 15.84 -10.03
C LEU A 101 -13.54 15.18 -11.38
N ASP A 102 -14.55 14.32 -11.46
CA ASP A 102 -14.94 13.55 -12.64
C ASP A 102 -13.77 12.70 -13.19
N MET A 103 -12.98 12.10 -12.28
CA MET A 103 -11.86 11.24 -12.64
C MET A 103 -12.35 9.99 -13.39
N SER A 104 -11.59 9.57 -14.41
CA SER A 104 -11.76 8.25 -15.03
C SER A 104 -11.44 7.13 -14.03
N ASP A 105 -11.81 5.88 -14.36
CA ASP A 105 -11.45 4.72 -13.54
C ASP A 105 -9.92 4.65 -13.31
N GLU A 106 -9.12 4.81 -14.36
CA GLU A 106 -7.66 4.83 -14.27
C GLU A 106 -7.14 5.97 -13.37
N GLN A 107 -7.66 7.19 -13.54
CA GLN A 107 -7.29 8.33 -12.69
C GLN A 107 -7.69 8.09 -11.23
N ALA A 108 -8.86 7.50 -10.99
CA ALA A 108 -9.37 7.17 -9.67
C ALA A 108 -8.48 6.14 -8.97
N GLN A 109 -8.12 5.05 -9.65
CA GLN A 109 -7.23 4.03 -9.09
C GLN A 109 -5.89 4.63 -8.71
N ASN A 110 -5.25 5.37 -9.62
CA ASN A 110 -3.93 5.96 -9.38
C ASN A 110 -3.96 7.04 -8.27
N PHE A 111 -5.01 7.87 -8.24
CA PHE A 111 -5.21 8.84 -7.16
C PHE A 111 -5.39 8.17 -5.81
N LEU A 112 -6.26 7.15 -5.72
CA LEU A 112 -6.54 6.43 -4.46
C LEU A 112 -5.32 5.61 -3.99
N ALA A 113 -4.57 5.03 -4.92
CA ALA A 113 -3.29 4.39 -4.67
C ALA A 113 -2.30 5.36 -4.00
N CYS A 114 -2.09 6.54 -4.60
CA CYS A 114 -1.13 7.52 -4.08
C CYS A 114 -1.60 8.23 -2.80
N ALA A 115 -2.86 8.65 -2.73
CA ALA A 115 -3.39 9.45 -1.62
C ALA A 115 -3.91 8.60 -0.44
N GLY A 116 -4.35 7.37 -0.71
CA GLY A 116 -5.03 6.50 0.26
C GLY A 116 -4.37 5.15 0.51
N GLY A 117 -3.27 4.84 -0.17
CA GLY A 117 -2.50 3.60 0.02
C GLY A 117 -3.12 2.35 -0.60
N GLY A 118 -4.11 2.50 -1.49
CA GLY A 118 -4.71 1.39 -2.23
C GLY A 118 -5.81 1.77 -3.22
N CYS A 119 -5.95 0.96 -4.27
CA CYS A 119 -6.98 1.02 -5.30
C CYS A 119 -8.36 0.62 -4.75
N LEU A 120 -9.43 0.78 -5.54
CA LEU A 120 -10.76 0.29 -5.18
C LEU A 120 -10.79 -1.25 -5.12
N HIS A 121 -11.27 -1.79 -4.00
CA HIS A 121 -11.26 -3.21 -3.70
C HIS A 121 -12.36 -3.94 -4.48
N GLN A 122 -11.93 -4.78 -5.43
CA GLN A 122 -12.80 -5.52 -6.35
C GLN A 122 -13.64 -6.64 -5.70
N ARG A 123 -13.45 -6.95 -4.41
CA ARG A 123 -14.32 -7.89 -3.67
C ARG A 123 -15.27 -7.19 -2.70
N ASN A 124 -14.98 -5.94 -2.37
CA ASN A 124 -15.83 -5.17 -1.48
C ASN A 124 -17.04 -4.66 -2.29
N PRO A 125 -18.27 -5.03 -1.93
CA PRO A 125 -19.46 -4.63 -2.69
C PRO A 125 -19.67 -3.11 -2.74
N ILE A 126 -19.25 -2.38 -1.71
CA ILE A 126 -19.31 -0.92 -1.68
C ILE A 126 -18.32 -0.32 -2.68
N GLU A 127 -17.08 -0.80 -2.70
CA GLU A 127 -16.06 -0.30 -3.63
C GLU A 127 -16.33 -0.73 -5.08
N LEU A 128 -16.95 -1.89 -5.29
CA LEU A 128 -17.50 -2.31 -6.59
C LEU A 128 -18.62 -1.39 -7.09
N ALA A 129 -19.47 -0.88 -6.20
CA ALA A 129 -20.49 0.10 -6.59
C ALA A 129 -19.84 1.42 -7.06
N TYR A 130 -18.74 1.84 -6.43
CA TYR A 130 -17.97 2.99 -6.90
C TYR A 130 -17.32 2.72 -8.26
N LEU A 131 -16.68 1.57 -8.45
CA LEU A 131 -16.11 1.15 -9.74
C LEU A 131 -17.17 1.14 -10.86
N TYR A 132 -18.34 0.57 -10.57
CA TYR A 132 -19.45 0.52 -11.52
C TYR A 132 -19.94 1.92 -11.87
N ALA A 133 -20.10 2.79 -10.87
CA ALA A 133 -20.54 4.17 -11.06
C ALA A 133 -19.55 4.97 -11.90
N LEU A 134 -18.25 4.85 -11.65
CA LEU A 134 -17.21 5.52 -12.45
C LEU A 134 -17.26 5.09 -13.92
N ARG A 135 -17.32 3.77 -14.18
CA ARG A 135 -17.41 3.21 -15.53
C ARG A 135 -18.70 3.64 -16.26
N SER A 136 -19.79 3.77 -15.52
CA SER A 136 -21.12 4.12 -16.05
C SER A 136 -21.38 5.63 -16.06
N ARG A 137 -20.39 6.45 -15.65
CA ARG A 137 -20.48 7.91 -15.51
C ARG A 137 -21.61 8.39 -14.59
N LEU A 138 -21.91 7.62 -13.55
CA LEU A 138 -22.84 8.00 -12.49
C LEU A 138 -22.13 8.89 -11.46
N GLY A 139 -22.89 9.79 -10.83
CA GLY A 139 -22.43 10.62 -9.73
C GLY A 139 -22.32 9.85 -8.41
N TYR A 140 -21.64 10.45 -7.43
CA TYR A 140 -21.43 9.85 -6.12
C TYR A 140 -22.74 9.49 -5.39
N ASN A 141 -23.76 10.36 -5.47
CA ASN A 141 -25.04 10.09 -4.81
C ASN A 141 -25.78 8.91 -5.46
N GLU A 142 -25.68 8.74 -6.77
CA GLU A 142 -26.21 7.58 -7.49
C GLU A 142 -25.48 6.30 -7.06
N ALA A 143 -24.14 6.37 -6.91
CA ALA A 143 -23.37 5.27 -6.34
C ALA A 143 -23.83 4.92 -4.91
N CYS A 144 -24.12 5.93 -4.06
CA CYS A 144 -24.70 5.71 -2.74
C CYS A 144 -26.09 5.06 -2.80
N HIS A 145 -26.94 5.45 -3.74
CA HIS A 145 -28.23 4.78 -3.94
C HIS A 145 -28.06 3.31 -4.34
N LEU A 146 -27.08 3.01 -5.20
CA LEU A 146 -26.73 1.63 -5.56
C LEU A 146 -26.21 0.84 -4.36
N ILE A 147 -25.39 1.45 -3.49
CA ILE A 147 -24.92 0.85 -2.23
C ILE A 147 -26.11 0.53 -1.30
N GLU A 148 -27.08 1.43 -1.18
CA GLU A 148 -28.28 1.17 -0.37
C GLU A 148 -29.10 -0.01 -0.91
N ARG A 149 -29.16 -0.19 -2.23
CA ARG A 149 -29.86 -1.34 -2.86
C ARG A 149 -29.23 -2.69 -2.52
N ILE A 150 -27.94 -2.74 -2.22
CA ILE A 150 -27.21 -3.98 -1.92
C ILE A 150 -26.93 -4.18 -0.42
N ARG A 151 -27.23 -3.20 0.43
CA ARG A 151 -26.83 -3.18 1.86
C ARG A 151 -27.28 -4.40 2.68
N HIS A 152 -28.38 -5.03 2.29
CA HIS A 152 -28.98 -6.17 2.99
C HIS A 152 -28.52 -7.53 2.44
N ILE A 153 -27.70 -7.54 1.40
CA ILE A 153 -27.14 -8.77 0.85
C ILE A 153 -26.04 -9.25 1.78
N ALA A 154 -26.28 -10.35 2.48
CA ALA A 154 -25.27 -10.98 3.30
C ALA A 154 -24.12 -11.51 2.43
N ILE A 155 -22.92 -10.97 2.66
CA ILE A 155 -21.67 -11.38 2.03
C ILE A 155 -20.85 -12.24 2.99
N GLY A 156 -19.96 -13.07 2.46
CA GLY A 156 -19.01 -13.78 3.30
C GLY A 156 -18.49 -15.07 2.69
N GLY A 157 -17.53 -14.96 1.77
CA GLY A 157 -16.74 -16.13 1.43
C GLY A 157 -15.38 -15.84 0.82
N GLN A 158 -14.81 -16.86 0.20
CA GLN A 158 -13.38 -16.97 -0.07
C GLN A 158 -13.05 -16.92 -1.58
N GLY A 159 -13.91 -16.31 -2.40
CA GLY A 159 -13.68 -16.18 -3.83
C GLY A 159 -12.38 -15.41 -4.16
N LYS A 160 -11.74 -15.77 -5.27
CA LYS A 160 -10.52 -15.10 -5.77
C LYS A 160 -10.87 -13.81 -6.53
N THR A 161 -10.02 -12.79 -6.40
CA THR A 161 -10.24 -11.44 -6.95
C THR A 161 -10.37 -11.45 -8.49
N GLU A 162 -9.48 -12.15 -9.19
CA GLU A 162 -9.43 -12.20 -10.66
C GLU A 162 -10.72 -12.74 -11.31
N VAL A 163 -11.33 -13.76 -10.69
CA VAL A 163 -12.58 -14.36 -11.20
C VAL A 163 -13.73 -13.35 -11.13
N LEU A 164 -13.76 -12.53 -10.08
CA LEU A 164 -14.79 -11.51 -9.91
C LEU A 164 -14.61 -10.35 -10.90
N GLU A 165 -13.37 -9.95 -11.18
CA GLU A 165 -13.05 -8.88 -12.12
C GLU A 165 -13.57 -9.20 -13.53
N ASN A 166 -13.28 -10.40 -14.04
CA ASN A 166 -13.69 -10.82 -15.37
C ASN A 166 -15.21 -10.82 -15.57
N GLU A 167 -15.99 -11.21 -14.56
CA GLU A 167 -17.45 -11.15 -14.64
C GLU A 167 -17.98 -9.72 -14.44
N PHE A 168 -17.38 -8.96 -13.52
CA PHE A 168 -17.75 -7.58 -13.25
C PHE A 168 -17.58 -6.66 -14.47
N THR A 169 -16.55 -6.91 -15.29
CA THR A 169 -16.31 -6.14 -16.53
C THR A 169 -17.43 -6.28 -17.57
N LYS A 170 -18.33 -7.26 -17.45
CA LYS A 170 -19.44 -7.51 -18.38
C LYS A 170 -20.74 -6.78 -18.04
N ILE A 171 -20.90 -6.32 -16.80
CA ILE A 171 -22.11 -5.67 -16.29
C ILE A 171 -22.32 -4.30 -16.97
N ARG A 172 -23.56 -3.99 -17.39
CA ARG A 172 -23.90 -2.72 -18.05
C ARG A 172 -25.06 -1.97 -17.39
N GLY A 173 -25.94 -2.66 -16.65
CA GLY A 173 -27.08 -2.05 -15.98
C GLY A 173 -27.01 -2.08 -14.45
N GLU A 174 -27.75 -1.18 -13.79
CA GLU A 174 -27.79 -1.16 -12.32
C GLU A 174 -28.49 -2.40 -11.74
N ASP A 175 -29.56 -2.87 -12.39
CA ASP A 175 -30.23 -4.10 -11.98
C ASP A 175 -29.33 -5.32 -12.16
N GLU A 176 -28.60 -5.39 -13.27
CA GLU A 176 -27.57 -6.41 -13.51
C GLU A 176 -26.47 -6.35 -12.44
N PHE A 177 -26.06 -5.15 -12.01
CA PHE A 177 -25.10 -4.99 -10.92
C PHE A 177 -25.63 -5.55 -9.61
N VAL A 178 -26.87 -5.22 -9.23
CA VAL A 178 -27.47 -5.74 -8.00
C VAL A 178 -27.59 -7.27 -8.06
N ASP A 179 -27.99 -7.82 -9.20
CA ASP A 179 -28.09 -9.27 -9.39
C ASP A 179 -26.72 -9.94 -9.37
N PHE A 180 -25.69 -9.31 -9.95
CA PHE A 180 -24.31 -9.78 -9.83
C PHE A 180 -23.88 -9.86 -8.36
N ILE A 181 -24.12 -8.82 -7.55
CA ILE A 181 -23.77 -8.84 -6.12
C ILE A 181 -24.51 -9.97 -5.39
N ARG A 182 -25.79 -10.22 -5.71
CA ARG A 182 -26.55 -11.35 -5.14
C ARG A 182 -25.96 -12.70 -5.53
N GLN A 183 -25.63 -12.89 -6.81
CA GLN A 183 -25.08 -14.14 -7.32
C GLN A 183 -23.68 -14.42 -6.76
N GLN A 184 -22.85 -13.38 -6.64
CA GLN A 184 -21.47 -13.46 -6.18
C GLN A 184 -21.31 -13.27 -4.66
N ARG A 185 -22.40 -13.21 -3.88
CA ARG A 185 -22.34 -12.93 -2.43
C ARG A 185 -21.39 -13.82 -1.62
N MET A 186 -21.20 -15.07 -2.05
CA MET A 186 -20.27 -16.03 -1.42
C MET A 186 -18.81 -15.88 -1.90
N ASN A 187 -18.58 -15.09 -2.94
CA ASN A 187 -17.25 -14.77 -3.46
C ASN A 187 -16.79 -13.36 -3.03
N LEU A 188 -17.73 -12.48 -2.67
CA LEU A 188 -17.47 -11.14 -2.17
C LEU A 188 -17.08 -11.12 -0.68
N GLY A 189 -16.37 -10.07 -0.27
CA GLY A 189 -15.89 -9.88 1.09
C GLY A 189 -15.03 -8.63 1.24
N GLU A 190 -14.72 -8.27 2.48
CA GLU A 190 -13.95 -7.05 2.81
C GLU A 190 -12.43 -7.28 2.87
N LEU A 191 -11.98 -8.54 2.78
CA LEU A 191 -10.56 -8.91 2.91
C LEU A 191 -9.95 -9.24 1.55
N HIS A 192 -8.68 -8.89 1.34
CA HIS A 192 -7.91 -9.29 0.16
C HIS A 192 -7.45 -10.75 0.32
N ASN A 193 -8.11 -11.68 -0.36
CA ASN A 193 -7.74 -13.10 -0.26
C ASN A 193 -6.37 -13.38 -0.86
N THR A 194 -6.02 -12.78 -1.99
CA THR A 194 -4.70 -12.92 -2.60
C THR A 194 -3.61 -12.41 -1.65
N ALA A 195 -3.82 -11.26 -1.00
CA ALA A 195 -2.88 -10.75 0.00
C ALA A 195 -2.77 -11.68 1.22
N TYR A 196 -3.89 -12.31 1.61
CA TYR A 196 -3.89 -13.32 2.68
C TYR A 196 -3.14 -14.60 2.28
N GLU A 197 -3.25 -15.06 1.02
CA GLU A 197 -2.50 -16.21 0.50
C GLU A 197 -0.98 -15.95 0.60
N TYR A 198 -0.50 -14.80 0.09
CA TYR A 198 0.91 -14.40 0.26
C TYR A 198 1.32 -14.23 1.72
N PHE A 199 0.46 -13.63 2.54
CA PHE A 199 0.72 -13.53 3.98
C PHE A 199 0.92 -14.91 4.61
N GLN A 200 0.09 -15.90 4.28
CA GLN A 200 0.21 -17.25 4.80
C GLN A 200 1.51 -17.91 4.36
N GLU A 201 1.87 -17.77 3.08
CA GLU A 201 3.13 -18.28 2.53
C GLU A 201 4.35 -17.73 3.28
N TYR A 202 4.43 -16.40 3.45
CA TYR A 202 5.55 -15.80 4.17
C TYR A 202 5.54 -16.15 5.66
N MET A 203 4.36 -16.24 6.29
CA MET A 203 4.26 -16.65 7.68
C MET A 203 4.65 -18.12 7.87
N GLU A 204 4.40 -19.00 6.91
CA GLU A 204 4.83 -20.40 6.96
C GLU A 204 6.35 -20.51 7.01
N VAL A 205 7.05 -19.75 6.15
CA VAL A 205 8.52 -19.64 6.16
C VAL A 205 9.04 -19.13 7.49
N LEU A 206 8.43 -18.10 8.08
CA LEU A 206 8.88 -17.57 9.37
C LEU A 206 8.52 -18.47 10.57
N THR A 207 7.44 -19.24 10.46
CA THR A 207 7.01 -20.18 11.51
C THR A 207 7.94 -21.38 11.56
N LYS A 208 8.36 -21.89 10.41
CA LYS A 208 9.31 -22.99 10.27
C LYS A 208 10.37 -22.58 9.25
N PRO A 209 11.36 -21.77 9.67
CA PRO A 209 12.44 -21.40 8.77
C PRO A 209 13.05 -22.69 8.22
N PRO A 210 13.17 -22.84 6.89
CA PRO A 210 13.89 -23.98 6.32
C PRO A 210 15.34 -24.00 6.82
N ASP A 211 16.06 -25.10 6.54
CA ASP A 211 17.46 -25.37 6.97
C ASP A 211 18.47 -24.22 6.72
N SER A 212 18.05 -23.18 6.01
CA SER A 212 18.69 -21.87 5.81
C SER A 212 19.08 -21.10 7.09
N PHE A 213 18.60 -21.48 8.28
CA PHE A 213 19.00 -20.88 9.56
C PHE A 213 19.58 -21.91 10.55
N PRO A 214 20.79 -22.44 10.32
CA PRO A 214 21.37 -23.53 11.12
C PRO A 214 21.63 -23.19 12.60
N HIS A 215 21.54 -21.90 12.97
CA HIS A 215 21.71 -21.43 14.35
C HIS A 215 20.42 -21.36 15.15
N LEU A 216 19.27 -21.63 14.53
CA LEU A 216 17.96 -21.55 15.14
C LEU A 216 17.44 -22.94 15.51
N PRO A 217 16.79 -23.12 16.69
CA PRO A 217 16.23 -24.42 17.07
C PRO A 217 15.13 -24.85 16.10
N GLU A 218 15.19 -26.10 15.63
CA GLU A 218 14.16 -26.74 14.79
C GLU A 218 12.84 -26.90 15.57
N ARG A 219 12.07 -25.81 15.63
CA ARG A 219 10.73 -25.78 16.21
C ARG A 219 9.89 -24.72 15.53
N ALA A 220 8.56 -24.86 15.66
CA ALA A 220 7.65 -23.82 15.21
C ALA A 220 7.77 -22.58 16.10
N TYR A 221 7.91 -21.41 15.47
CA TYR A 221 7.88 -20.12 16.15
C TYR A 221 6.46 -19.58 16.26
N SER A 222 6.12 -19.04 17.43
CA SER A 222 4.89 -18.28 17.63
C SER A 222 4.94 -16.92 16.92
N VAL A 223 3.77 -16.31 16.68
CA VAL A 223 3.68 -14.93 16.14
C VAL A 223 4.51 -13.94 16.97
N ARG A 224 4.50 -14.10 18.30
CA ARG A 224 5.30 -13.28 19.22
C ARG A 224 6.79 -13.42 18.94
N GLU A 225 7.27 -14.64 18.77
CA GLU A 225 8.68 -14.92 18.46
C GLU A 225 9.05 -14.37 17.09
N ILE A 226 8.19 -14.53 16.07
CA ILE A 226 8.40 -13.96 14.73
C ILE A 226 8.56 -12.43 14.81
N VAL A 227 7.68 -11.74 15.55
CA VAL A 227 7.80 -10.29 15.74
C VAL A 227 9.10 -9.91 16.43
N GLN A 228 9.48 -10.65 17.46
CA GLN A 228 10.70 -10.40 18.21
C GLN A 228 11.97 -10.72 17.41
N MET A 229 11.92 -11.61 16.43
CA MET A 229 13.11 -12.03 15.68
C MET A 229 13.29 -11.21 14.41
N TYR A 230 12.20 -10.96 13.68
CA TYR A 230 12.26 -10.45 12.31
C TYR A 230 11.57 -9.09 12.11
N LEU A 231 10.57 -8.76 12.92
CA LEU A 231 9.78 -7.54 12.77
C LEU A 231 9.90 -6.63 13.99
N LYS A 232 11.08 -6.57 14.63
CA LYS A 232 11.31 -5.65 15.74
C LYS A 232 11.02 -4.22 15.25
N PRO A 233 10.05 -3.51 15.86
CA PRO A 233 9.83 -2.14 15.50
C PRO A 233 11.07 -1.32 15.86
N PRO A 234 11.35 -0.21 15.13
CA PRO A 234 12.37 0.72 15.56
C PRO A 234 12.06 1.16 17.00
N ALA A 235 13.08 1.30 17.85
CA ALA A 235 12.95 1.84 19.18
C ALA A 235 12.36 3.26 19.13
N GLY A 236 11.92 3.77 20.29
CA GLY A 236 11.22 5.05 20.42
C GLY A 236 12.06 6.25 19.96
N SER A 237 12.04 6.54 18.67
CA SER A 237 12.66 7.72 18.06
C SER A 237 11.70 8.92 18.12
N SER A 238 12.17 10.09 18.51
CA SER A 238 11.39 11.33 18.53
C SER A 238 11.26 11.95 17.13
N SER A 239 12.13 11.55 16.20
CA SER A 239 12.16 12.01 14.81
C SER A 239 10.84 11.76 14.07
N VAL A 240 10.54 12.64 13.11
CA VAL A 240 9.38 12.51 12.22
C VAL A 240 9.47 11.22 11.41
N LEU A 241 10.67 10.84 10.97
CA LEU A 241 10.93 9.62 10.23
C LEU A 241 10.60 8.37 11.07
N GLY A 242 11.15 8.28 12.29
CA GLY A 242 10.91 7.16 13.18
C GLY A 242 9.44 7.03 13.58
N LYS A 243 8.73 8.15 13.82
CA LYS A 243 7.28 8.15 14.05
C LYS A 243 6.51 7.64 12.83
N THR A 244 6.89 8.07 11.62
CA THR A 244 6.25 7.67 10.36
C THR A 244 6.44 6.18 10.08
N LEU A 245 7.63 5.64 10.33
CA LEU A 245 7.92 4.22 10.16
C LEU A 245 7.17 3.35 11.18
N ARG A 246 7.12 3.76 12.46
CA ARG A 246 6.42 3.00 13.51
C ARG A 246 4.91 2.98 13.39
N ALA A 247 4.29 4.08 12.92
CA ALA A 247 2.83 4.22 12.92
C ALA A 247 2.08 3.09 12.20
N HIS A 248 2.76 2.37 11.31
CA HIS A 248 2.19 1.28 10.52
C HIS A 248 3.01 -0.01 10.59
N TRP A 249 3.92 -0.13 11.56
CA TRP A 249 4.73 -1.34 11.74
C TRP A 249 3.88 -2.45 12.39
N PRO A 250 3.86 -3.68 11.86
CA PRO A 250 3.06 -4.75 12.42
C PRO A 250 3.57 -5.17 13.81
N ASP A 251 2.64 -5.32 14.75
CA ASP A 251 2.88 -5.93 16.06
C ASP A 251 2.24 -7.32 16.18
N GLU A 252 2.47 -8.00 17.30
CA GLU A 252 1.92 -9.34 17.56
C GLU A 252 0.39 -9.37 17.43
N LYS A 253 -0.28 -8.32 17.91
CA LYS A 253 -1.73 -8.20 17.83
C LYS A 253 -2.19 -8.09 16.39
N THR A 254 -1.55 -7.25 15.59
CA THR A 254 -1.86 -7.03 14.18
C THR A 254 -1.69 -8.33 13.39
N LEU A 255 -0.54 -9.00 13.50
CA LEU A 255 -0.29 -10.27 12.81
C LEU A 255 -1.28 -11.36 13.26
N SER A 256 -1.61 -11.42 14.55
CA SER A 256 -2.60 -12.36 15.07
C SER A 256 -4.01 -12.07 14.54
N GLN A 257 -4.41 -10.81 14.43
CA GLN A 257 -5.71 -10.43 13.87
C GLN A 257 -5.82 -10.78 12.39
N ILE A 258 -4.75 -10.58 11.62
CA ILE A 258 -4.65 -10.99 10.22
C ILE A 258 -4.74 -12.51 10.12
N ALA A 259 -3.92 -13.26 10.87
CA ALA A 259 -3.89 -14.72 10.85
C ALA A 259 -5.27 -15.34 11.15
N ASN A 260 -6.03 -14.73 12.06
CA ASN A 260 -7.39 -15.13 12.42
C ASN A 260 -8.49 -14.54 11.53
N ARG A 261 -8.13 -13.91 10.40
CA ARG A 261 -9.04 -13.29 9.43
C ARG A 261 -10.00 -12.25 10.03
N ARG A 262 -9.53 -11.54 11.06
CA ARG A 262 -10.26 -10.43 11.72
C ARG A 262 -9.87 -9.06 11.18
N GLN A 263 -8.75 -9.00 10.47
CA GLN A 263 -8.23 -7.80 9.84
C GLN A 263 -7.69 -8.18 8.47
N ASP A 264 -7.82 -7.26 7.51
CA ASP A 264 -7.21 -7.39 6.20
C ASP A 264 -5.68 -7.25 6.27
N VAL A 265 -4.97 -7.80 5.29
CA VAL A 265 -3.51 -7.72 5.22
C VAL A 265 -3.10 -6.32 4.75
N PRO A 266 -2.44 -5.47 5.55
CA PRO A 266 -2.05 -4.16 5.06
C PRO A 266 -0.89 -4.28 4.05
N ARG A 267 -0.93 -3.50 2.96
CA ARG A 267 0.15 -3.41 1.95
C ARG A 267 1.56 -3.38 2.55
N LYS A 268 1.79 -2.53 3.55
CA LYS A 268 3.10 -2.39 4.20
C LYS A 268 3.55 -3.63 4.96
N VAL A 269 2.62 -4.37 5.57
CA VAL A 269 2.93 -5.65 6.24
C VAL A 269 3.38 -6.67 5.21
N LEU A 270 2.69 -6.73 4.07
CA LEU A 270 3.03 -7.66 3.01
C LEU A 270 4.42 -7.38 2.41
N ILE A 271 4.75 -6.10 2.18
CA ILE A 271 6.09 -5.69 1.70
C ILE A 271 7.20 -6.05 2.71
N LEU A 272 6.95 -5.86 4.02
CA LEU A 272 7.92 -6.25 5.06
C LEU A 272 8.16 -7.76 5.09
N LEU A 273 7.07 -8.54 5.04
CA LEU A 273 7.16 -10.00 5.01
C LEU A 273 7.88 -10.49 3.76
N PHE A 274 7.60 -9.90 2.59
CA PHE A 274 8.33 -10.16 1.35
C PHE A 274 9.84 -9.91 1.55
N LEU A 275 10.23 -8.77 2.12
CA LEU A 275 11.64 -8.42 2.30
C LEU A 275 12.38 -9.42 3.22
N ILE A 276 11.73 -9.87 4.29
CA ILE A 276 12.33 -10.78 5.28
C ILE A 276 12.44 -12.20 4.73
N THR A 277 11.49 -12.62 3.90
CA THR A 277 11.42 -13.97 3.35
C THR A 277 12.01 -14.06 1.94
N ASP A 278 12.53 -12.95 1.40
CA ASP A 278 12.94 -12.79 0.01
C ASP A 278 11.85 -13.21 -1.01
N GLY A 279 10.58 -12.96 -0.67
CA GLY A 279 9.42 -13.33 -1.50
C GLY A 279 9.26 -14.84 -1.71
N ALA A 280 9.70 -15.62 -0.71
CA ALA A 280 9.99 -17.05 -0.70
C ALA A 280 9.44 -17.93 -1.84
N GLU A 281 10.29 -18.21 -2.83
CA GLU A 281 10.24 -19.47 -3.58
C GLU A 281 10.88 -20.58 -2.71
N ASN A 282 10.24 -21.75 -2.62
CA ASN A 282 10.85 -22.96 -2.08
C ASN A 282 12.20 -23.21 -2.78
N SER A 283 13.30 -23.21 -2.03
CA SER A 283 14.66 -23.56 -2.50
C SER A 283 14.82 -25.02 -2.99
N LEU A 284 13.71 -25.71 -3.31
CA LEU A 284 13.66 -27.06 -3.84
C LEU A 284 13.35 -27.13 -5.34
N TYR A 285 12.97 -26.02 -5.99
CA TYR A 285 12.69 -25.95 -7.43
C TYR A 285 13.38 -24.78 -8.15
N VAL A 286 14.50 -24.29 -7.61
CA VAL A 286 15.43 -23.54 -8.44
C VAL A 286 16.03 -24.55 -9.41
N ASN A 287 15.43 -24.66 -10.60
CA ASN A 287 16.17 -25.14 -11.77
C ASN A 287 17.50 -24.36 -11.78
N ASP A 288 18.59 -25.07 -12.05
CA ASP A 288 20.00 -24.67 -12.21
C ASP A 288 20.27 -23.45 -13.16
N ALA A 289 19.35 -22.51 -13.29
CA ALA A 289 19.60 -21.17 -13.79
C ALA A 289 20.42 -20.46 -12.71
N ALA A 290 21.73 -20.32 -12.99
CA ALA A 290 22.68 -19.63 -12.14
C ALA A 290 22.06 -18.39 -11.49
N VAL A 291 21.86 -18.43 -10.17
CA VAL A 291 21.55 -17.24 -9.38
C VAL A 291 22.66 -16.25 -9.69
N SER A 292 22.29 -15.13 -10.32
CA SER A 292 23.26 -14.11 -10.68
C SER A 292 23.80 -13.49 -9.39
N ASP A 293 25.11 -13.53 -9.17
CA ASP A 293 25.77 -12.80 -8.08
C ASP A 293 25.76 -11.27 -8.32
N ASP A 294 25.29 -10.83 -9.48
CA ASP A 294 25.14 -9.41 -9.79
C ASP A 294 24.00 -8.77 -8.96
N ALA A 295 24.40 -7.92 -8.01
CA ALA A 295 23.53 -7.13 -7.14
C ALA A 295 22.42 -6.38 -7.89
N ARG A 296 22.69 -5.88 -9.10
CA ARG A 296 21.70 -5.15 -9.90
C ARG A 296 20.65 -6.10 -10.46
N VAL A 297 21.07 -7.27 -10.96
CA VAL A 297 20.14 -8.29 -11.46
C VAL A 297 19.22 -8.79 -10.34
N LEU A 298 19.77 -9.02 -9.14
CA LEU A 298 18.99 -9.43 -7.96
C LEU A 298 18.00 -8.33 -7.51
N PHE A 299 18.44 -7.07 -7.52
CA PHE A 299 17.57 -5.93 -7.21
C PHE A 299 16.40 -5.82 -8.21
N ASP A 300 16.69 -5.87 -9.51
CA ASP A 300 15.67 -5.78 -10.56
C ASP A 300 14.69 -6.96 -10.48
N ASP A 301 15.16 -8.15 -10.08
CA ASP A 301 14.31 -9.31 -9.82
C ASP A 301 13.38 -9.09 -8.63
N ARG A 302 13.92 -8.70 -7.47
CA ARG A 302 13.12 -8.41 -6.26
C ARG A 302 12.10 -7.31 -6.52
N TYR A 303 12.48 -6.24 -7.22
CA TYR A 303 11.59 -5.14 -7.59
C TYR A 303 10.44 -5.62 -8.48
N ARG A 304 10.70 -6.54 -9.41
CA ARG A 304 9.64 -7.12 -10.26
C ARG A 304 8.70 -8.01 -9.46
N ARG A 305 9.25 -8.92 -8.64
CA ARG A 305 8.46 -9.88 -7.84
C ARG A 305 7.57 -9.16 -6.81
N VAL A 306 8.10 -8.17 -6.09
CA VAL A 306 7.30 -7.42 -5.11
C VAL A 306 6.17 -6.63 -5.78
N ASN A 307 6.42 -6.01 -6.94
CA ASN A 307 5.38 -5.26 -7.63
C ASN A 307 4.34 -6.18 -8.27
N GLN A 308 4.73 -7.36 -8.77
CA GLN A 308 3.78 -8.37 -9.21
C GLN A 308 2.87 -8.81 -8.07
N MET A 309 3.44 -9.15 -6.91
CA MET A 309 2.67 -9.49 -5.69
C MET A 309 1.70 -8.36 -5.31
N LEU A 310 2.14 -7.11 -5.37
CA LEU A 310 1.29 -5.94 -5.06
C LEU A 310 0.14 -5.80 -6.07
N ASP A 311 0.42 -5.95 -7.36
CA ASP A 311 -0.60 -5.89 -8.42
C ASP A 311 -1.63 -7.01 -8.27
N ASP A 312 -1.19 -8.24 -7.99
CA ASP A 312 -2.07 -9.40 -7.75
C ASP A 312 -3.01 -9.20 -6.55
N CYS A 313 -2.57 -8.37 -5.58
CA CYS A 313 -3.35 -7.98 -4.42
C CYS A 313 -4.25 -6.74 -4.68
N GLY A 314 -4.13 -6.06 -5.82
CA GLY A 314 -4.79 -4.78 -6.08
C GLY A 314 -4.21 -3.60 -5.28
N TYR A 315 -2.96 -3.73 -4.83
CA TYR A 315 -2.21 -2.65 -4.18
C TYR A 315 -1.39 -1.85 -5.18
N SER A 316 -1.02 -0.64 -4.78
CA SER A 316 -0.11 0.18 -5.58
C SER A 316 1.32 -0.37 -5.55
N GLN A 317 1.99 -0.32 -6.71
CA GLN A 317 3.42 -0.59 -6.84
C GLN A 317 4.26 0.35 -5.94
N LEU A 318 5.53 0.00 -5.73
CA LEU A 318 6.47 0.79 -4.93
C LEU A 318 6.71 2.18 -5.56
N ASP A 319 6.47 3.25 -4.79
CA ASP A 319 6.71 4.63 -5.22
C ASP A 319 7.99 5.19 -4.55
N PRO A 320 9.07 5.50 -5.29
CA PRO A 320 10.30 6.06 -4.72
C PRO A 320 10.12 7.44 -4.07
N ARG A 321 8.97 8.10 -4.27
CA ARG A 321 8.61 9.36 -3.59
C ARG A 321 7.97 9.12 -2.22
N ASN A 322 7.66 7.87 -1.88
CA ASN A 322 7.16 7.47 -0.58
C ASN A 322 8.32 7.02 0.32
N VAL A 323 8.38 7.57 1.53
CA VAL A 323 9.45 7.30 2.52
C VAL A 323 9.56 5.80 2.85
N PHE A 324 8.43 5.11 3.03
CA PHE A 324 8.42 3.69 3.36
C PHE A 324 8.87 2.85 2.17
N ASP A 325 8.30 3.09 0.98
CA ASP A 325 8.64 2.32 -0.21
C ASP A 325 10.10 2.53 -0.62
N TRP A 326 10.61 3.75 -0.51
CA TRP A 326 12.02 4.03 -0.78
C TRP A 326 12.95 3.28 0.19
N LEU A 327 12.60 3.20 1.48
CA LEU A 327 13.36 2.37 2.43
C LEU A 327 13.33 0.89 2.03
N MET A 328 12.20 0.38 1.55
CA MET A 328 12.10 -1.01 1.07
C MET A 328 12.97 -1.22 -0.18
N LEU A 329 12.95 -0.29 -1.14
CA LEU A 329 13.84 -0.32 -2.30
C LEU A 329 15.32 -0.31 -1.89
N TYR A 330 15.69 0.53 -0.93
CA TYR A 330 17.05 0.57 -0.36
C TYR A 330 17.47 -0.79 0.26
N CYS A 331 16.53 -1.50 0.89
CA CYS A 331 16.80 -2.79 1.50
C CYS A 331 16.85 -3.94 0.49
N MET A 332 16.26 -3.79 -0.71
CA MET A 332 16.30 -4.80 -1.76
C MET A 332 17.65 -4.86 -2.48
N TYR A 333 18.44 -3.79 -2.47
CA TYR A 333 19.75 -3.76 -3.10
C TYR A 333 20.81 -4.38 -2.17
N ASP A 334 21.25 -5.59 -2.51
CA ASP A 334 22.25 -6.37 -1.76
C ASP A 334 23.60 -6.33 -2.47
N HIS A 335 24.64 -5.83 -1.80
CA HIS A 335 26.02 -5.81 -2.28
C HIS A 335 26.95 -6.77 -1.54
N GLY A 336 26.39 -7.74 -0.80
CA GLY A 336 27.11 -8.86 -0.17
C GLY A 336 27.61 -8.63 1.26
N GLU A 337 27.36 -7.46 1.86
CA GLU A 337 27.77 -7.17 3.25
C GLU A 337 26.65 -7.39 4.28
N LEU A 338 25.40 -7.13 3.90
CA LEU A 338 24.22 -7.20 4.77
C LEU A 338 22.99 -7.60 3.94
N ASN A 339 22.21 -8.57 4.41
CA ASN A 339 20.94 -8.91 3.79
C ASN A 339 19.89 -7.79 4.00
N GLY A 340 18.77 -7.86 3.28
CA GLY A 340 17.75 -6.80 3.31
C GLY A 340 17.19 -6.48 4.71
N ASN A 341 17.06 -7.47 5.59
CA ASN A 341 16.65 -7.26 6.97
C ASN A 341 17.74 -6.56 7.79
N GLU A 342 19.00 -6.94 7.62
CA GLU A 342 20.13 -6.30 8.31
C GLU A 342 20.31 -4.83 7.91
N ARG A 343 20.10 -4.51 6.61
CA ARG A 343 20.11 -3.13 6.11
C ARG A 343 18.99 -2.29 6.71
N LEU A 344 17.79 -2.86 6.79
CA LEU A 344 16.66 -2.24 7.47
C LEU A 344 17.02 -1.94 8.92
N GLN A 345 17.51 -2.93 9.67
CA GLN A 345 17.93 -2.74 11.08
C GLN A 345 19.06 -1.70 11.22
N ALA A 346 20.00 -1.63 10.27
CA ALA A 346 21.06 -0.63 10.30
C ALA A 346 20.49 0.81 10.19
N VAL A 347 19.58 1.08 9.24
CA VAL A 347 18.94 2.40 9.13
C VAL A 347 18.08 2.74 10.34
N LEU A 348 17.42 1.73 10.93
CA LEU A 348 16.64 1.93 12.16
C LEU A 348 17.55 2.30 13.35
N ARG A 349 18.70 1.64 13.54
CA ARG A 349 19.68 2.00 14.58
C ARG A 349 20.22 3.41 14.41
N GLU A 350 20.58 3.81 13.19
CA GLU A 350 20.98 5.19 12.88
C GLU A 350 19.88 6.21 13.21
N THR A 351 18.61 5.78 13.10
CA THR A 351 17.46 6.61 13.46
C THR A 351 17.41 6.84 14.99
N GLU A 352 17.75 5.81 15.77
CA GLU A 352 17.70 5.81 17.24
C GLU A 352 18.89 6.51 17.89
N GLU A 353 20.11 6.25 17.42
CA GLU A 353 21.35 6.78 18.03
C GLU A 353 21.44 8.30 17.93
N ASN A 354 21.11 8.86 16.76
CA ASN A 354 21.07 10.32 16.56
C ASN A 354 19.96 11.01 17.38
N ASP A 355 18.84 10.33 17.63
CA ASP A 355 17.78 10.89 18.48
C ASP A 355 18.20 10.92 19.96
N ALA A 356 19.03 9.96 20.39
CA ALA A 356 19.64 9.98 21.72
C ALA A 356 20.67 11.12 21.84
N LEU A 357 21.46 11.38 20.80
CA LEU A 357 22.45 12.47 20.78
C LEU A 357 21.81 13.88 20.68
N GLY A 358 20.67 14.00 20.01
CA GLY A 358 19.91 15.26 19.90
C GLY A 358 19.09 15.63 21.15
N GLY A 359 18.97 14.71 22.12
CA GLY A 359 18.23 14.90 23.37
C GLY A 359 18.98 15.68 24.47
N ASP A 360 20.29 15.85 24.34
CA ASP A 360 21.15 16.55 25.32
C ASP A 360 21.52 17.99 24.91
N ALA A 361 20.91 18.51 23.84
CA ALA A 361 21.13 19.87 23.36
C ALA A 361 19.87 20.74 23.50
N THR A 362 19.44 20.97 24.74
CA THR A 362 18.62 22.16 25.11
C THR A 362 19.08 22.73 26.44
#